data_AF-A0A2D9SI89-F1
#
_entry.id   AF-A0A2D9SI89-F1
#
_cell.length_a   1.000
_cell.length_b   1.000
_cell.length_c   1.000
_cell.angle_alpha   90.00
_cell.angle_beta   90.00
_cell.angle_gamma   90.00
#
_symmetry.space_group_name_H-M   'P 1'
#
loop_
_entity.id
_entity.type
_entity.pdbx_description
1 polymer ?
#
loop_
_entity_poly.entity_id
_entity_poly.type
_entity_poly.pdbx_seq_one_letter_code
_entity_poly.pdbx_strand_id
1 'polypeptide(L)'
;MKKNLGLIICLLIIFGATHHVGFNYYNDIMSLSFVIGGGFGFSLLKNQKNLFVINFGQGAVYFGWLGTLIGLIALTGGKWENWGDIEKMGLALSVAMLTLFYGYTIKLITLLFEKNGS
;
A
#
# COMPACT_ATOMS: atom_id res chain seq x y z
N MET A 1 11.18 21.35 -9.22
CA MET A 1 9.87 21.56 -9.89
C MET A 1 9.41 20.36 -10.71
N LYS A 2 10.24 19.77 -11.59
CA LYS A 2 9.84 18.62 -12.44
C LYS A 2 9.38 17.37 -11.66
N LYS A 3 10.05 17.01 -10.55
CA LYS A 3 9.70 15.85 -9.69
C LYS A 3 8.30 15.96 -9.09
N ASN A 4 7.98 17.12 -8.52
CA ASN A 4 6.68 17.36 -7.89
C ASN A 4 5.55 17.34 -8.92
N LEU A 5 5.80 17.84 -10.14
CA LEU A 5 4.84 17.79 -11.23
C LEU A 5 4.54 16.34 -11.66
N GLY A 6 5.58 15.51 -11.83
CA GLY A 6 5.41 14.09 -12.17
C GLY A 6 4.59 13.35 -11.12
N LEU A 7 4.83 13.62 -9.84
CA LEU A 7 4.08 13.03 -8.75
C LEU A 7 2.61 13.47 -8.71
N ILE A 8 2.34 14.75 -8.97
CA ILE A 8 0.96 15.26 -9.08
C ILE A 8 0.22 14.53 -10.20
N ILE A 9 0.86 14.31 -11.35
CA ILE A 9 0.27 13.55 -12.47
C ILE A 9 -0.03 12.12 -12.03
N CYS A 10 0.90 11.43 -11.37
CA CYS A 10 0.68 10.07 -10.86
C CYS A 10 -0.51 10.02 -9.88
N LEU A 11 -0.58 10.97 -8.93
CA LEU A 11 -1.67 11.02 -7.96
C LEU A 11 -3.02 11.35 -8.62
N LEU A 12 -3.04 12.24 -9.62
CA LEU A 12 -4.26 12.56 -10.38
C LEU A 12 -4.79 11.36 -11.15
N ILE A 13 -3.90 10.56 -11.76
CA ILE A 13 -4.30 9.32 -12.46
C ILE A 13 -4.87 8.31 -11.47
N ILE A 14 -4.20 8.09 -10.33
CA ILE A 14 -4.68 7.19 -9.27
C ILE A 14 -6.04 7.66 -8.72
N PHE A 15 -6.18 8.97 -8.47
CA PHE A 15 -7.42 9.56 -8.00
C PHE A 15 -8.55 9.43 -9.03
N GLY A 16 -8.28 9.69 -10.30
CA GLY A 16 -9.25 9.51 -11.38
C GLY A 16 -9.71 8.05 -11.51
N ALA A 17 -8.77 7.10 -11.43
CA ALA A 17 -9.08 5.67 -11.50
C ALA A 17 -9.93 5.21 -10.29
N THR A 18 -9.54 5.59 -9.07
CA THR A 18 -10.28 5.25 -7.85
C THR A 18 -11.66 5.91 -7.81
N HIS A 19 -11.81 7.13 -8.32
CA HIS A 19 -13.10 7.78 -8.46
C HIS A 19 -14.01 7.05 -9.47
N HIS A 20 -13.47 6.62 -10.61
CA HIS A 20 -14.22 5.90 -11.64
C HIS A 20 -14.75 4.54 -11.16
N VAL A 21 -13.95 3.79 -10.38
CA VAL A 21 -14.35 2.48 -9.82
C VAL A 21 -15.24 2.63 -8.59
N GLY A 22 -15.05 3.70 -7.81
CA GLY A 22 -15.81 4.01 -6.61
C GLY A 22 -14.96 3.96 -5.35
N PHE A 23 -14.91 5.08 -4.61
CA PHE A 23 -14.07 5.24 -3.42
C PHE A 23 -14.34 4.22 -2.30
N ASN A 24 -15.57 3.72 -2.21
CA ASN A 24 -15.98 2.80 -1.14
C ASN A 24 -15.18 1.49 -1.15
N TYR A 25 -14.71 1.03 -2.32
CA TYR A 25 -13.94 -0.20 -2.45
C TYR A 25 -12.48 -0.08 -1.98
N TYR A 26 -11.97 1.15 -1.88
CA TYR A 26 -10.58 1.44 -1.52
C TYR A 26 -10.43 1.89 -0.07
N ASN A 27 -11.50 1.92 0.73
CA ASN A 27 -11.48 2.45 2.08
C ASN A 27 -11.44 1.33 3.13
N ASP A 28 -10.31 0.63 3.20
CA ASP A 28 -10.05 -0.38 4.23
C ASP A 28 -9.00 0.12 5.24
N ILE A 29 -9.46 0.50 6.44
CA ILE A 29 -8.63 1.07 7.51
C ILE A 29 -7.64 0.03 8.06
N MET A 30 -8.04 -1.25 8.13
CA MET A 30 -7.19 -2.30 8.68
C MET A 30 -5.95 -2.51 7.80
N SER A 31 -6.14 -2.64 6.50
CA SER A 31 -5.10 -2.78 5.49
C SER A 31 -4.20 -1.55 5.44
N LEU A 32 -4.77 -0.36 5.58
CA LEU A 32 -4.01 0.89 5.66
C LEU A 32 -3.12 0.90 6.90
N SER A 33 -3.68 0.56 8.07
CA SER A 33 -2.96 0.55 9.33
C SER A 33 -1.81 -0.47 9.34
N PHE A 34 -2.01 -1.64 8.71
CA PHE A 34 -0.98 -2.65 8.53
C PHE A 34 0.21 -2.11 7.74
N VAL A 35 -0.05 -1.43 6.62
CA VAL A 35 1.01 -0.87 5.76
C VAL A 35 1.73 0.29 6.45
N ILE A 36 1.00 1.19 7.12
CA ILE A 36 1.59 2.32 7.85
C ILE A 36 2.42 1.82 9.04
N GLY A 37 1.87 0.92 9.86
CA GLY A 37 2.56 0.35 11.00
C GLY A 37 3.80 -0.43 10.58
N GLY A 38 3.67 -1.24 9.52
CA GLY A 38 4.78 -1.98 8.92
C GLY A 38 5.87 -1.07 8.36
N GLY A 39 5.50 -0.05 7.59
CA GLY A 39 6.42 0.96 7.07
C GLY A 39 7.16 1.72 8.18
N PHE A 40 6.45 2.08 9.24
CA PHE A 40 7.03 2.77 10.39
C PHE A 40 8.02 1.87 11.14
N GLY A 41 7.62 0.63 11.42
CA GLY A 41 8.49 -0.38 12.04
C GLY A 41 9.73 -0.66 11.20
N PHE A 42 9.60 -0.77 9.87
CA PHE A 42 10.73 -0.96 8.97
C PHE A 42 11.71 0.22 8.99
N SER A 43 11.18 1.45 9.03
CA SER A 43 12.03 2.64 9.11
C SER A 43 12.78 2.74 10.44
N LEU A 44 12.13 2.38 11.55
CA LEU A 44 12.77 2.26 12.86
C LEU A 44 13.88 1.19 12.85
N LEU A 45 13.64 0.03 12.22
CA LEU A 45 14.65 -1.04 12.09
C LEU A 45 15.89 -0.56 11.32
N LYS A 46 15.72 0.26 10.28
CA LYS A 46 16.85 0.85 9.55
C LYS A 46 17.62 1.90 10.37
N ASN A 47 16.97 2.54 11.35
CA ASN A 47 17.57 3.51 12.27
C ASN A 47 18.38 4.65 11.60
N GLN A 48 17.98 5.05 10.39
CA GLN A 48 18.65 6.10 9.61
C GLN A 48 17.77 7.35 9.58
N LYS A 49 17.99 8.27 10.52
CA LYS A 49 17.16 9.48 10.67
C LYS A 49 17.08 10.33 9.40
N ASN A 50 18.19 10.46 8.66
CA ASN A 50 18.24 11.25 7.42
C ASN A 50 17.46 10.63 6.24
N LEU A 51 17.21 9.33 6.29
CA LEU A 51 16.48 8.59 5.25
C LEU A 51 15.18 8.01 5.78
N PHE A 52 14.71 8.48 6.94
CA PHE A 52 13.57 7.89 7.65
C PHE A 52 12.32 7.84 6.78
N VAL A 53 12.01 8.93 6.06
CA VAL A 53 10.82 9.00 5.19
C VAL A 53 10.96 8.09 3.95
N ILE A 54 12.16 7.96 3.40
CA ILE A 54 12.42 7.10 2.24
C ILE A 54 12.35 5.62 2.65
N ASN A 55 12.97 5.27 3.78
CA ASN A 55 12.91 3.94 4.37
C ASN A 55 11.48 3.57 4.78
N PHE A 56 10.69 4.54 5.25
CA PHE A 56 9.25 4.35 5.48
C PHE A 56 8.51 3.96 4.21
N GLY A 57 8.76 4.65 3.09
CA GLY A 57 8.15 4.31 1.80
C GLY A 57 8.58 2.94 1.26
N GLN A 58 9.85 2.57 1.43
CA GLN A 58 10.32 1.22 1.11
C GLN A 58 9.66 0.15 1.99
N GLY A 59 9.55 0.42 3.29
CA GLY A 59 8.87 -0.43 4.25
C GLY A 59 7.38 -0.59 3.95
N ALA A 60 6.71 0.49 3.53
CA ALA A 60 5.30 0.45 3.14
C ALA A 60 5.07 -0.50 1.94
N VAL A 61 5.96 -0.51 0.93
CA VAL A 61 5.87 -1.49 -0.16
C VAL A 61 6.20 -2.90 0.32
N TYR A 62 7.21 -3.06 1.16
CA TYR A 62 7.57 -4.37 1.72
C TYR A 62 6.40 -5.00 2.49
N PHE A 63 5.78 -4.23 3.39
CA PHE A 63 4.60 -4.67 4.12
C PHE A 63 3.34 -4.73 3.25
N GLY A 64 3.25 -3.95 2.17
CA GLY A 64 2.20 -4.11 1.16
C GLY A 64 2.21 -5.51 0.54
N TRP A 65 3.39 -5.97 0.12
CA TRP A 65 3.59 -7.33 -0.39
C TRP A 65 3.35 -8.41 0.67
N LEU A 66 3.84 -8.22 1.90
CA LEU A 66 3.56 -9.15 2.99
C LEU A 66 2.07 -9.25 3.30
N GLY A 67 1.35 -8.12 3.31
CA GLY A 67 -0.09 -8.07 3.53
C GLY A 67 -0.84 -8.85 2.47
N THR A 68 -0.45 -8.72 1.20
CA THR A 68 -1.03 -9.50 0.10
C THR A 68 -0.74 -10.99 0.25
N LEU A 69 0.49 -11.37 0.61
CA LEU A 69 0.82 -12.78 0.85
C LEU A 69 0.00 -13.38 2.00
N ILE A 70 -0.14 -12.65 3.11
CA ILE A 70 -0.97 -13.07 4.25
C ILE A 70 -2.45 -13.19 3.83
N GLY A 71 -2.95 -12.22 3.07
CA GLY A 71 -4.32 -12.23 2.54
C GLY A 71 -4.59 -13.41 1.61
N LEU A 72 -3.65 -13.70 0.70
CA LEU A 72 -3.73 -14.87 -0.19
C LEU A 72 -3.67 -16.19 0.58
N ILE A 73 -2.78 -16.31 1.58
CA ILE A 73 -2.72 -17.49 2.46
C ILE A 73 -4.03 -17.66 3.24
N ALA A 74 -4.63 -16.57 3.73
CA ALA A 74 -5.92 -16.63 4.42
C ALA A 74 -7.06 -17.06 3.48
N LEU A 75 -7.02 -16.63 2.22
CA LEU A 75 -7.98 -16.97 1.18
C LEU A 75 -7.87 -18.45 0.77
N THR A 76 -6.65 -18.94 0.51
CA THR A 76 -6.41 -20.34 0.08
C THR A 76 -6.43 -21.33 1.24
N GLY A 77 -6.06 -20.90 2.45
CA GLY A 77 -6.07 -21.71 3.65
C GLY A 77 -7.46 -21.98 4.23
N GLY A 78 -8.53 -21.51 3.56
CA GLY A 78 -9.91 -21.83 3.92
C GLY A 78 -10.37 -21.25 5.25
N LYS A 79 -9.68 -20.23 5.78
CA LYS A 79 -9.87 -19.73 7.14
C LYS A 79 -11.35 -19.41 7.44
N TRP A 80 -12.09 -18.90 6.45
CA TRP A 80 -13.49 -18.48 6.56
C TRP A 80 -14.47 -19.29 5.69
N GLU A 81 -14.11 -20.51 5.26
CA GLU A 81 -14.93 -21.32 4.33
C GLU A 81 -15.23 -20.61 2.99
N ASN A 82 -14.40 -19.63 2.62
CA ASN A 82 -14.58 -18.82 1.42
C ASN A 82 -14.36 -19.61 0.12
N TRP A 83 -13.74 -20.79 0.20
CA TRP A 83 -13.33 -21.55 -0.96
C TRP A 83 -14.56 -22.11 -1.70
N GLY A 84 -14.87 -21.51 -2.86
CA GLY A 84 -16.07 -21.83 -3.66
C GLY A 84 -17.19 -20.78 -3.59
N ASP A 85 -17.08 -19.80 -2.68
CA ASP A 85 -17.98 -18.65 -2.59
C ASP A 85 -17.34 -17.43 -3.28
N ILE A 86 -17.73 -17.20 -4.54
CA ILE A 86 -17.11 -16.20 -5.42
C ILE A 86 -17.17 -14.80 -4.81
N GLU A 87 -18.26 -14.45 -4.13
CA GLU A 87 -18.43 -13.11 -3.54
C GLU A 87 -17.46 -12.89 -2.38
N LYS A 88 -17.35 -13.87 -1.47
CA LYS A 88 -16.42 -13.79 -0.34
C LYS A 88 -14.96 -13.85 -0.77
N MET A 89 -14.66 -14.63 -1.80
CA MET A 89 -13.31 -14.68 -2.39
C MET A 89 -12.95 -13.35 -3.03
N GLY A 90 -13.87 -12.73 -3.78
CA GLY A 90 -13.66 -11.43 -4.40
C GLY A 90 -13.37 -10.33 -3.37
N LEU A 91 -14.13 -10.30 -2.28
CA LEU A 91 -13.91 -9.36 -1.17
C LEU A 91 -12.54 -9.56 -0.50
N ALA A 92 -12.20 -10.80 -0.14
CA ALA A 92 -10.92 -11.10 0.51
C ALA A 92 -9.71 -10.81 -0.40
N LEU A 93 -9.82 -11.12 -1.70
CA LEU A 93 -8.80 -10.79 -2.69
C LEU A 93 -8.65 -9.27 -2.86
N SER A 94 -9.77 -8.54 -2.88
CA SER A 94 -9.76 -7.08 -2.96
C SER A 94 -8.96 -6.49 -1.78
N VAL A 95 -9.30 -6.86 -0.54
CA VAL A 95 -8.58 -6.41 0.67
C VAL A 95 -7.09 -6.77 0.60
N ALA A 96 -6.74 -7.98 0.14
CA ALA A 96 -5.35 -8.38 -0.04
C ALA A 96 -4.60 -7.53 -1.07
N MET A 97 -5.27 -7.04 -2.12
CA MET A 97 -4.68 -6.13 -3.12
C MET A 97 -4.60 -4.69 -2.63
N LEU A 98 -5.49 -4.26 -1.72
CA LEU A 98 -5.44 -2.90 -1.15
C LEU A 98 -4.13 -2.63 -0.40
N THR A 99 -3.54 -3.62 0.29
CA THR A 99 -2.26 -3.44 0.98
C THR A 99 -1.13 -3.08 0.01
N LEU A 100 -1.10 -3.70 -1.17
CA LEU A 100 -0.15 -3.34 -2.23
C LEU A 100 -0.41 -1.94 -2.75
N PHE A 101 -1.67 -1.64 -3.05
CA PHE A 101 -2.07 -0.32 -3.54
C PHE A 101 -1.60 0.78 -2.58
N TYR A 102 -1.94 0.67 -1.30
CA TYR A 102 -1.50 1.62 -0.28
C TYR A 102 0.03 1.70 -0.14
N GLY A 103 0.72 0.55 -0.18
CA GLY A 103 2.18 0.51 -0.09
C GLY A 103 2.85 1.32 -1.19
N TYR A 104 2.41 1.16 -2.44
CA TYR A 104 2.93 1.90 -3.57
C TYR A 104 2.50 3.37 -3.59
N THR A 105 1.27 3.69 -3.18
CA THR A 105 0.82 5.08 -3.03
C THR A 105 1.65 5.82 -1.99
N ILE A 106 1.91 5.20 -0.83
CA ILE A 106 2.78 5.78 0.20
C ILE A 106 4.20 5.95 -0.34
N LYS A 107 4.76 4.94 -1.00
CA LYS A 107 6.10 5.05 -1.60
C LYS A 107 6.18 6.22 -2.58
N LEU A 108 5.19 6.39 -3.46
CA LEU A 108 5.14 7.55 -4.37
C LEU A 108 5.23 8.86 -3.58
N ILE A 109 4.42 9.03 -2.54
CA ILE A 109 4.45 10.24 -1.69
C ILE A 109 5.83 10.43 -1.04
N THR A 110 6.47 9.36 -0.56
CA THR A 110 7.79 9.46 0.08
C THR A 110 8.90 9.92 -0.87
N LEU A 111 8.77 9.71 -2.19
CA LEU A 111 9.73 10.19 -3.18
C LEU A 111 9.80 11.72 -3.24
N LEU A 112 8.78 12.46 -2.76
CA LEU A 112 8.87 13.92 -2.60
C LEU A 112 10.03 14.31 -1.67
N PHE A 113 10.21 13.54 -0.61
CA PHE A 113 11.18 13.79 0.46
C PHE A 113 12.56 13.21 0.16
N GLU A 114 12.69 12.43 -0.92
CA GLU A 114 13.99 12.03 -1.44
C GLU A 114 14.75 13.27 -1.91
N LYS A 115 15.73 13.69 -1.10
CA LYS A 115 16.59 14.81 -1.43
C LYS A 115 17.37 14.40 -2.68
N ASN A 116 17.19 15.12 -3.78
CA ASN A 116 18.07 14.96 -4.94
C ASN A 116 19.49 15.07 -4.41
N GLY A 117 20.27 13.98 -4.54
CA GLY A 117 21.71 14.06 -4.36
C GLY A 117 22.21 15.23 -5.19
N SER A 118 22.85 16.17 -4.49
CA SER A 118 23.60 17.30 -5.03
C SER A 118 24.52 16.87 -6.16
#